data_AF-A0A2N5KAK8-F1
#
_entry.id   AF-A0A2N5KAK8-F1
#
_cell.length_a   1.000
_cell.length_b   1.000
_cell.length_c   1.000
_cell.angle_alpha   90.00
_cell.angle_beta   90.00
_cell.angle_gamma   90.00
#
_symmetry.space_group_name_H-M   'P 1'
#
loop_
_entity.id
_entity.type
_entity.pdbx_description
1 polymer ?
#
loop_
_entity_poly.entity_id
_entity_poly.type
_entity_poly.pdbx_seq_one_letter_code
_entity_poly.pdbx_strand_id
1 'polypeptide(L)'
;MSLQYLQEAVASGDTEKLIRYVRLHLGDGNEEQGRREIDKAWIEALKQLLQLPPTDREFIHETLATKDAATLAHLFFHLHFYFVKQSGEWIHDGTL
;
A
#
# COMPACT_ATOMS: atom_id res chain seq x y z
N MET A 1 -10.83 14.29 0.28
CA MET A 1 -11.06 14.06 1.73
C MET A 1 -9.92 14.73 2.51
N SER A 2 -10.16 15.36 3.66
CA SER A 2 -9.16 16.22 4.33
C SER A 2 -8.25 15.45 5.28
N LEU A 3 -7.05 15.99 5.56
CA LEU A 3 -6.13 15.46 6.59
C LEU A 3 -6.79 15.36 7.96
N GLN A 4 -7.60 16.36 8.31
CA GLN A 4 -8.35 16.42 9.57
C GLN A 4 -9.31 15.23 9.73
N TYR A 5 -9.99 14.82 8.66
CA TYR A 5 -10.90 13.66 8.68
C TYR A 5 -10.19 12.37 9.08
N LEU A 6 -8.94 12.19 8.64
CA LEU A 6 -8.12 11.02 8.96
C LEU A 6 -7.55 11.11 10.37
N GLN A 7 -7.13 12.29 10.82
CA GLN A 7 -6.66 12.50 12.19
C GLN A 7 -7.77 12.18 13.21
N GLU A 8 -9.01 12.59 12.93
CA GLU A 8 -10.16 12.25 13.76
C GLU A 8 -10.42 10.74 13.77
N ALA A 9 -10.31 10.07 12.62
CA ALA A 9 -10.47 8.62 12.52
C ALA A 9 -9.42 7.86 13.34
N VAL A 10 -8.17 8.32 13.31
CA VAL A 10 -7.09 7.78 14.15
C VAL A 10 -7.40 8.00 15.63
N ALA A 11 -7.76 9.22 16.01
CA ALA A 11 -8.04 9.57 17.41
C ALA A 11 -9.22 8.78 17.99
N SER A 12 -10.23 8.44 17.18
CA SER A 12 -11.39 7.66 17.58
C SER A 12 -11.21 6.14 17.42
N GLY A 13 -10.08 5.68 16.90
CA GLY A 13 -9.86 4.26 16.58
C GLY A 13 -10.78 3.71 15.48
N ASP A 14 -11.28 4.57 14.60
CA ASP A 14 -12.21 4.19 13.52
C ASP A 14 -11.42 3.58 12.35
N THR A 15 -11.12 2.29 12.48
CA THR A 15 -10.35 1.53 11.49
C THR A 15 -11.06 1.43 10.14
N GLU A 16 -12.40 1.37 10.12
CA GLU A 16 -13.15 1.26 8.87
C GLU A 16 -13.04 2.55 8.07
N LYS A 17 -13.10 3.71 8.72
CA LYS A 17 -12.92 5.01 8.08
C LYS A 17 -11.53 5.17 7.46
N LEU A 18 -10.49 4.65 8.11
CA LEU A 18 -9.13 4.63 7.58
C LEU A 18 -8.98 3.68 6.39
N ILE A 19 -9.53 2.47 6.47
CA ILE A 19 -9.48 1.49 5.38
C ILE A 19 -10.30 1.98 4.17
N ARG A 20 -11.47 2.56 4.43
CA ARG A 20 -12.33 3.17 3.41
C ARG A 20 -11.62 4.28 2.66
N TYR A 21 -10.85 5.12 3.35
CA TYR A 21 -10.01 6.12 2.69
C TYR A 21 -9.04 5.49 1.71
N VAL A 22 -8.31 4.45 2.13
CA VAL A 22 -7.34 3.77 1.27
C VAL A 22 -8.04 3.20 0.02
N ARG A 23 -9.18 2.53 0.17
CA ARG A 23 -9.96 2.02 -0.97
C ARG A 23 -10.39 3.14 -1.91
N LEU A 24 -10.96 4.23 -1.39
CA LEU A 24 -11.36 5.36 -2.22
C LEU A 24 -10.18 6.02 -2.94
N HIS A 25 -9.03 6.14 -2.27
CA HIS A 25 -7.84 6.75 -2.86
C HIS A 25 -7.28 5.89 -4.00
N LEU A 26 -7.17 4.58 -3.78
CA LEU A 26 -6.64 3.65 -4.79
C LEU A 26 -7.62 3.41 -5.94
N GLY A 27 -8.92 3.45 -5.68
CA GLY A 27 -9.97 3.17 -6.66
C GLY A 27 -10.56 4.39 -7.36
N ASP A 28 -9.90 5.55 -7.32
CA ASP A 28 -10.39 6.81 -7.91
C ASP A 28 -11.85 7.15 -7.51
N GLY A 29 -12.13 7.06 -6.20
CA GLY A 29 -13.45 7.29 -5.63
C GLY A 29 -14.40 6.08 -5.66
N ASN A 30 -14.00 4.95 -6.25
CA ASN A 30 -14.75 3.69 -6.23
C ASN A 30 -14.12 2.69 -5.25
N GLU A 31 -14.83 2.37 -4.15
CA GLU A 31 -14.33 1.45 -3.12
C GLU A 31 -14.12 0.02 -3.61
N GLU A 32 -15.00 -0.46 -4.50
CA GLU A 32 -14.92 -1.81 -5.06
C GLU A 32 -13.69 -1.94 -5.96
N GLN A 33 -13.43 -0.90 -6.76
CA GLN A 33 -12.23 -0.83 -7.57
C GLN A 33 -10.97 -0.74 -6.68
N GLY A 34 -11.00 0.12 -5.66
CA GLY A 34 -9.86 0.27 -4.75
C GLY A 34 -9.53 -1.01 -4.00
N ARG A 35 -10.53 -1.80 -3.64
CA ARG A 35 -10.33 -3.14 -3.08
C ARG A 35 -9.60 -4.04 -4.08
N ARG A 36 -9.98 -4.03 -5.36
CA ARG A 36 -9.29 -4.81 -6.41
C ARG A 36 -7.85 -4.35 -6.60
N GLU A 37 -7.58 -3.05 -6.55
CA GLU A 37 -6.20 -2.51 -6.61
C GLU A 37 -5.36 -3.00 -5.43
N ILE A 38 -5.95 -3.05 -4.23
CA ILE A 38 -5.27 -3.65 -3.07
C ILE A 38 -4.97 -5.12 -3.35
N ASP A 39 -5.98 -5.90 -3.75
CA ASP A 39 -5.84 -7.33 -4.00
C ASP A 39 -4.74 -7.62 -5.05
N LYS A 40 -4.63 -6.80 -6.11
CA LYS A 40 -3.57 -6.90 -7.14
C LYS A 40 -2.17 -6.82 -6.54
N ALA A 41 -1.89 -5.82 -5.70
CA ALA A 41 -0.58 -5.66 -5.07
C ALA A 41 -0.19 -6.89 -4.23
N TRP A 42 -1.13 -7.42 -3.45
CA TRP A 42 -0.91 -8.59 -2.62
C TRP A 42 -0.70 -9.86 -3.45
N ILE A 43 -1.46 -10.03 -4.54
CA ILE A 43 -1.31 -11.16 -5.45
C ILE A 43 0.06 -11.12 -6.14
N GLU A 44 0.51 -9.96 -6.65
CA GLU A 44 1.82 -9.85 -7.29
C GLU A 44 2.96 -10.09 -6.30
N ALA A 45 2.90 -9.53 -5.09
CA ALA A 45 3.87 -9.82 -4.04
C ALA A 45 3.95 -11.32 -3.72
N LEU A 46 2.79 -11.99 -3.60
CA LEU A 46 2.72 -13.42 -3.34
C LEU A 46 3.34 -14.25 -4.47
N LYS A 47 3.09 -13.90 -5.73
CA LYS A 47 3.71 -14.57 -6.89
C LYS A 47 5.23 -14.55 -6.81
N GLN A 48 5.83 -13.42 -6.42
CA GLN A 48 7.29 -13.31 -6.26
C GLN A 48 7.80 -14.23 -5.13
N LEU A 49 7.09 -14.29 -4.01
CA LEU A 49 7.48 -15.15 -2.87
C LEU A 49 7.38 -16.66 -3.20
N LEU A 50 6.41 -17.05 -4.03
CA LEU A 50 6.24 -18.45 -4.44
C LEU A 50 7.37 -18.98 -5.32
N GLN A 51 8.13 -18.10 -5.99
CA GLN A 51 9.29 -18.50 -6.79
C GLN A 51 10.55 -18.78 -5.94
N LEU A 52 10.45 -18.64 -4.60
CA LEU A 52 11.54 -18.81 -3.64
C LEU A 52 12.86 -18.12 -4.06
N PRO A 53 12.82 -16.86 -4.56
CA PRO A 53 14.06 -16.19 -4.93
C PRO A 53 14.93 -15.98 -3.68
N PRO A 54 16.27 -16.01 -3.82
CA PRO A 54 17.16 -15.57 -2.75
C PRO A 54 16.76 -14.15 -2.36
N THR A 55 16.32 -13.98 -1.11
CA THR A 55 15.86 -12.70 -0.57
C THR A 55 16.97 -12.12 0.29
N ASP A 56 17.26 -10.83 0.11
CA ASP A 56 18.22 -10.10 0.92
C ASP A 56 17.63 -9.79 2.30
N ARG A 57 17.76 -10.75 3.23
CA ARG A 57 17.24 -10.63 4.59
C ARG A 57 18.03 -9.62 5.43
N GLU A 58 19.31 -9.43 5.12
CA GLU A 58 20.15 -8.47 5.84
C GLU A 58 19.66 -7.05 5.57
N PHE A 59 19.45 -6.70 4.30
CA PHE A 59 18.86 -5.43 3.90
C PHE A 59 17.50 -5.18 4.58
N ILE A 60 16.63 -6.19 4.63
CA ILE A 60 15.30 -6.07 5.25
C ILE A 60 15.43 -5.73 6.75
N HIS A 61 16.24 -6.50 7.49
CA HIS A 61 16.38 -6.30 8.93
C HIS A 61 17.09 -4.97 9.26
N GLU A 62 18.11 -4.60 8.49
CA GLU A 62 18.79 -3.32 8.67
C GLU A 62 17.83 -2.14 8.41
N THR A 63 17.02 -2.22 7.35
CA THR A 63 16.02 -1.19 7.05
C THR A 63 15.02 -1.03 8.20
N LEU A 64 14.52 -2.14 8.74
CA LEU A 64 13.59 -2.13 9.88
C LEU A 64 14.24 -1.59 11.17
N ALA A 65 15.54 -1.83 11.37
CA ALA A 65 16.25 -1.39 12.57
C ALA A 65 16.69 0.08 12.52
N THR A 66 16.94 0.62 11.32
CA THR A 66 17.61 1.92 11.15
C THR A 66 16.70 3.06 10.68
N LYS A 67 15.52 2.76 10.12
CA LYS A 67 14.60 3.77 9.58
C LYS A 67 13.47 4.10 10.56
N ASP A 68 13.04 5.37 10.53
CA ASP A 68 11.89 5.82 11.30
C ASP A 68 10.56 5.30 10.74
N ALA A 69 9.51 5.32 11.55
CA ALA A 69 8.20 4.79 11.19
C ALA A 69 7.55 5.52 10.00
N ALA A 70 7.79 6.82 9.82
CA ALA A 70 7.24 7.57 8.69
C ALA A 70 7.90 7.11 7.39
N THR A 71 9.22 6.96 7.38
CA THR A 71 9.98 6.40 6.25
C THR A 71 9.49 5.00 5.89
N LEU A 72 9.28 4.12 6.88
CA LEU A 72 8.75 2.77 6.65
C LEU A 72 7.33 2.79 6.09
N ALA A 73 6.46 3.69 6.55
CA ALA A 73 5.11 3.85 6.02
C ALA A 73 5.14 4.30 4.56
N HIS A 74 5.99 5.26 4.20
CA HIS A 74 6.17 5.68 2.82
C HIS A 74 6.71 4.55 1.94
N LEU A 75 7.72 3.80 2.42
CA LEU A 75 8.25 2.63 1.71
C LEU A 75 7.14 1.61 1.43
N PHE A 76 6.27 1.34 2.40
CA PHE A 76 5.13 0.44 2.22
C PHE A 76 4.21 0.90 1.07
N PHE A 77 3.84 2.18 1.02
CA PHE A 77 3.01 2.69 -0.08
C PHE A 77 3.73 2.63 -1.44
N HIS A 78 5.03 2.94 -1.49
CA HIS A 78 5.80 2.82 -2.74
C HIS A 78 5.88 1.37 -3.23
N LEU A 79 6.11 0.40 -2.34
CA LEU A 79 6.10 -1.03 -2.68
C LEU A 79 4.73 -1.49 -3.15
N HIS A 80 3.66 -1.05 -2.48
CA HIS A 80 2.29 -1.32 -2.90
C HIS A 80 2.07 -0.89 -4.36
N PHE A 81 2.35 0.37 -4.68
CA PHE A 81 2.20 0.90 -6.03
C PHE A 81 3.09 0.20 -7.05
N TYR A 82 4.31 -0.18 -6.66
CA TYR A 82 5.20 -0.96 -7.51
C TYR A 82 4.54 -2.30 -7.92
N PHE A 83 3.95 -3.03 -6.96
CA PHE A 83 3.30 -4.31 -7.24
C PHE A 83 2.00 -4.17 -8.04
N VAL A 84 1.18 -3.15 -7.80
CA VAL A 84 0.01 -2.91 -8.65
C VAL A 84 0.44 -2.64 -10.10
N LYS A 85 1.50 -1.84 -10.32
CA LYS A 85 2.03 -1.62 -11.68
C LYS A 85 2.51 -2.91 -12.35
N GLN A 86 3.12 -3.82 -11.58
CA GLN A 86 3.53 -5.13 -12.11
C GLN A 86 2.33 -6.02 -12.51
N SER A 87 1.14 -5.79 -11.95
CA SER A 87 -0.04 -6.59 -12.29
C SER A 87 -0.59 -6.30 -13.70
N GLY A 88 -0.02 -5.34 -14.44
CA GLY A 88 -0.39 -5.02 -15.82
C GLY A 88 -1.69 -4.23 -15.99
N GLU A 89 -2.36 -3.86 -14.89
CA GLU A 89 -3.62 -3.14 -14.89
C GLU A 89 -3.55 -2.03 -13.84
N TRP A 90 -3.00 -0.88 -14.22
CA TRP A 90 -2.97 0.31 -13.38
C TRP A 90 -3.96 1.33 -13.92
N ILE A 91 -4.93 1.74 -13.10
CA ILE A 91 -6.03 2.64 -13.52
C ILE A 91 -5.68 4.13 -13.42
N HIS A 92 -4.57 4.52 -12.78
CA HIS A 92 -4.19 5.94 -12.69
C HIS A 92 -3.25 6.32 -13.84
N ASP A 93 -3.74 7.04 -14.83
CA ASP A 93 -2.90 7.69 -15.86
C ASP A 93 -2.02 8.83 -15.30
N GLY A 94 -2.07 9.07 -13.98
CA GLY A 94 -1.25 10.05 -13.29
C GLY A 94 0.19 9.56 -13.11
N THR A 95 1.13 10.30 -13.69
CA THR A 95 2.56 10.20 -13.37
C THR A 95 2.72 10.48 -11.87
N LEU A 96 3.45 9.59 -11.17
CA LEU A 96 3.88 9.80 -9.79
C LEU A 96 4.64 11.12 -9.64
#